data_AF-A0A7C4BUD3-F1
#
_entry.id   AF-A0A7C4BUD3-F1
#
_cell.length_a   1.000
_cell.length_b   1.000
_cell.length_c   1.000
_cell.angle_alpha   90.00
_cell.angle_beta   90.00
_cell.angle_gamma   90.00
#
_symmetry.space_group_name_H-M   'P 1'
#
loop_
_entity.id
_entity.type
_entity.pdbx_description
1 polymer ?
#
loop_
_entity_poly.entity_id
_entity_poly.type
_entity_poly.pdbx_seq_one_letter_code
_entity_poly.pdbx_strand_id
1 'polypeptide(L)'
;MRKGAVLLVGAFVLSAASCGGRKQPAAAIMNRDIHSYAEPDQVRVKHLSLDIEALFDSKTLRGSVTLDIERSAGAGAAPLILDTRDLAIESVEASSGGEFRAAPYELGAADKILGAPLRITLPQDARQVRVRYSTS
;
A
#
# COMPACT_ATOMS: atom_id res chain seq x y z
N MET A 1 -62.69 -10.74 31.37
CA MET A 1 -63.87 -10.59 30.47
C MET A 1 -63.87 -9.19 29.87
N ARG A 2 -64.24 -9.06 28.59
CA ARG A 2 -64.35 -7.85 27.72
C ARG A 2 -63.02 -7.46 27.04
N LYS A 3 -62.73 -8.00 25.84
CA LYS A 3 -63.18 -7.60 24.48
C LYS A 3 -62.87 -6.13 24.16
N GLY A 4 -62.01 -5.92 23.16
CA GLY A 4 -61.75 -4.62 22.54
C GLY A 4 -60.74 -4.73 21.41
N ALA A 5 -61.20 -5.20 20.24
CA ALA A 5 -60.47 -5.07 18.98
C ALA A 5 -60.69 -3.64 18.45
N VAL A 6 -59.62 -2.95 18.08
CA VAL A 6 -59.69 -1.83 17.12
C VAL A 6 -58.56 -2.04 16.11
N LEU A 7 -59.01 -2.36 14.90
CA LEU A 7 -58.28 -2.39 13.66
C LEU A 7 -58.01 -0.93 13.25
N LEU A 8 -56.75 -0.51 13.12
CA LEU A 8 -56.42 0.68 12.33
C LEU A 8 -55.32 0.33 11.33
N VAL A 9 -55.76 0.22 10.08
CA VAL A 9 -54.96 0.08 8.87
C VAL A 9 -54.15 1.37 8.71
N GLY A 10 -52.84 1.31 8.99
CA GLY A 10 -51.90 2.40 8.77
C GLY A 10 -51.05 2.12 7.55
N ALA A 11 -51.16 2.97 6.53
CA ALA A 11 -50.57 2.84 5.20
C ALA A 11 -49.07 2.46 5.19
N PHE A 12 -48.76 1.37 4.50
CA PHE A 12 -47.39 0.96 4.17
C PHE A 12 -46.89 1.85 3.03
N VAL A 13 -46.13 2.91 3.34
CA VAL A 13 -45.47 3.73 2.32
C VAL A 13 -44.34 2.91 1.71
N LEU A 14 -44.58 2.39 0.51
CA LEU A 14 -43.59 1.68 -0.30
C LEU A 14 -42.60 2.72 -0.84
N SER A 15 -41.53 2.99 -0.10
CA SER A 15 -40.41 3.80 -0.58
C SER A 15 -39.63 3.00 -1.63
N ALA A 16 -39.98 3.19 -2.90
CA ALA A 16 -39.18 2.72 -4.01
C ALA A 16 -37.96 3.64 -4.18
N ALA A 17 -36.94 3.42 -3.35
CA ALA A 17 -35.62 3.99 -3.54
C ALA A 17 -34.61 2.88 -3.75
N SER A 18 -33.87 3.02 -4.86
CA SER A 18 -32.57 2.40 -5.11
C SER A 18 -32.57 0.99 -5.68
N CYS A 19 -32.46 0.93 -7.00
CA CYS A 19 -31.62 -0.08 -7.67
C CYS A 19 -30.76 0.63 -8.72
N GLY A 20 -30.00 1.64 -8.28
CA GLY A 20 -28.81 2.08 -9.00
C GLY A 20 -27.69 1.08 -8.72
N GLY A 21 -27.73 -0.07 -9.38
CA GLY A 21 -26.67 -1.07 -9.30
C GLY A 21 -25.37 -0.45 -9.78
N ARG A 22 -24.54 0.01 -8.84
CA ARG A 22 -23.14 0.31 -9.13
C ARG A 22 -22.55 -0.98 -9.67
N LYS A 23 -22.24 -1.01 -10.97
CA LYS A 23 -21.38 -2.04 -11.54
C LYS A 23 -20.08 -1.98 -10.74
N GLN A 24 -19.90 -2.95 -9.84
CA GLN A 24 -18.59 -3.22 -9.26
C GLN A 24 -17.66 -3.39 -10.46
N PRO A 25 -16.59 -2.57 -10.61
CA PRO A 25 -15.63 -2.86 -11.64
C PRO A 25 -15.14 -4.28 -11.37
N ALA A 26 -15.27 -5.15 -12.38
CA ALA A 26 -14.69 -6.48 -12.32
C ALA A 26 -13.23 -6.29 -11.91
N ALA A 27 -12.80 -6.97 -10.84
CA ALA A 27 -11.42 -6.93 -10.42
C ALA A 27 -10.57 -7.29 -11.64
N ALA A 28 -9.80 -6.32 -12.13
CA ALA A 28 -8.86 -6.58 -13.21
C ALA A 28 -7.93 -7.66 -12.69
N ILE A 29 -7.88 -8.81 -13.34
CA ILE A 29 -6.82 -9.80 -13.09
C ILE A 29 -5.56 -9.15 -13.64
N MET A 30 -4.84 -8.42 -12.78
CA MET A 30 -3.49 -7.98 -13.04
C MET A 30 -2.66 -9.24 -13.14
N ASN A 31 -2.16 -9.54 -14.33
CA ASN A 31 -1.20 -10.63 -14.48
C ASN A 31 0.05 -10.25 -13.67
N ARG A 32 0.42 -11.09 -12.70
CA ARG A 32 1.58 -10.83 -11.85
C ARG A 32 2.83 -10.73 -12.74
N ASP A 33 3.58 -9.66 -12.60
CA ASP A 33 4.85 -9.51 -13.29
C ASP A 33 5.86 -10.50 -12.69
N ILE A 34 6.41 -11.38 -13.54
CA ILE A 34 7.39 -12.39 -13.13
C ILE A 34 8.79 -11.81 -12.89
N HIS A 35 9.02 -10.56 -13.30
CA HIS A 35 10.29 -9.86 -13.14
C HIS A 35 10.30 -8.89 -11.96
N SER A 36 9.26 -8.93 -11.13
CA SER A 36 9.13 -8.08 -9.95
C SER A 36 8.74 -8.92 -8.74
N TYR A 37 9.38 -8.64 -7.61
CA TYR A 37 8.94 -9.14 -6.31
C TYR A 37 7.78 -8.32 -5.75
N ALA A 38 7.55 -7.10 -6.25
CA ALA A 38 6.53 -6.21 -5.74
C ALA A 38 5.12 -6.81 -5.89
N GLU A 39 4.26 -6.50 -4.93
CA GLU A 39 2.86 -6.94 -4.91
C GLU A 39 1.93 -5.71 -4.92
N PRO A 40 1.87 -4.96 -6.05
CA PRO A 40 1.10 -3.71 -6.12
C PRO A 40 -0.40 -3.92 -5.92
N ASP A 41 -0.91 -5.14 -6.12
CA ASP A 41 -2.31 -5.46 -5.81
C ASP A 41 -2.62 -5.46 -4.31
N GLN A 42 -1.61 -5.61 -3.46
CA GLN A 42 -1.73 -5.52 -1.99
C GLN A 42 -1.40 -4.12 -1.49
N VAL A 43 -0.23 -3.60 -1.85
CA VAL A 43 0.23 -2.26 -1.48
C VAL A 43 0.90 -1.61 -2.68
N ARG A 44 0.33 -0.51 -3.18
CA ARG A 44 0.85 0.21 -4.36
C ARG A 44 1.46 1.55 -3.99
N VAL A 45 2.53 1.90 -4.67
CA VAL A 45 3.09 3.26 -4.67
C VAL A 45 2.27 4.13 -5.62
N LYS A 46 1.90 5.34 -5.19
CA LYS A 46 1.15 6.34 -5.96
C LYS A 46 2.03 7.50 -6.42
N HIS A 47 3.04 7.82 -5.65
CA HIS A 47 3.98 8.91 -5.92
C HIS A 47 5.34 8.59 -5.31
N LEU A 48 6.41 9.11 -5.92
CA LEU A 48 7.73 9.11 -5.33
C LEU A 48 8.33 10.51 -5.35
N SER A 49 9.01 10.85 -4.26
CA SER A 49 9.87 12.02 -4.13
C SER A 49 11.30 11.56 -3.83
N LEU A 50 12.26 12.00 -4.65
CA LEU A 50 13.68 11.67 -4.51
C LEU A 50 14.43 12.89 -4.00
N ASP A 51 15.19 12.69 -2.93
CA ASP A 51 16.16 13.64 -2.40
C ASP A 51 17.52 12.93 -2.41
N ILE A 52 18.31 13.18 -3.45
CA ILE A 52 19.54 12.43 -3.75
C ILE A 52 20.69 13.38 -4.07
N GLU A 53 21.87 12.99 -3.62
CA GLU A 53 23.14 13.61 -3.92
C GLU A 53 23.94 12.70 -4.87
N ALA A 54 24.53 13.30 -5.91
CA ALA A 54 25.44 12.62 -6.82
C ALA A 54 26.89 12.82 -6.36
N LEU A 55 27.52 11.73 -5.90
CA LEU A 55 28.90 11.72 -5.45
C LEU A 55 29.80 11.24 -6.60
N PHE A 56 30.40 12.17 -7.33
CA PHE A 56 31.15 11.86 -8.55
C PHE A 56 32.46 11.10 -8.28
N ASP A 57 33.15 11.37 -7.17
CA ASP A 57 34.41 10.72 -6.83
C ASP A 57 34.23 9.21 -6.59
N SER A 58 33.13 8.83 -5.95
CA SER A 58 32.76 7.44 -5.70
C SER A 58 31.85 6.84 -6.77
N LYS A 59 31.31 7.65 -7.69
CA LYS A 59 30.30 7.26 -8.68
C LYS A 59 29.02 6.70 -8.05
N THR A 60 28.63 7.22 -6.89
CA THR A 60 27.46 6.74 -6.13
C THR A 60 26.37 7.80 -6.05
N LEU A 61 25.11 7.36 -6.06
CA LEU A 61 23.97 8.18 -5.60
C LEU A 61 23.70 7.85 -4.14
N ARG A 62 23.49 8.87 -3.30
CA ARG A 62 23.14 8.68 -1.89
C ARG A 62 22.02 9.63 -1.50
N GLY A 63 21.06 9.15 -0.72
CA GLY A 63 19.97 10.00 -0.28
C GLY A 63 18.77 9.20 0.20
N SER A 64 17.57 9.71 -0.10
CA SER A 64 16.33 9.07 0.28
C SER A 64 15.25 9.14 -0.80
N VAL A 65 14.38 8.16 -0.76
CA VAL A 65 13.09 8.19 -1.47
C VAL A 65 11.97 8.23 -0.45
N THR A 66 11.00 9.12 -0.65
CA THR A 66 9.72 9.08 0.06
C THR A 66 8.64 8.61 -0.91
N LEU A 67 7.95 7.55 -0.54
CA LEU A 67 6.92 6.87 -1.32
C LEU A 67 5.55 7.12 -0.69
N ASP A 68 4.62 7.65 -1.46
CA ASP A 68 3.21 7.66 -1.06
C ASP A 68 2.60 6.30 -1.44
N ILE A 69 1.97 5.64 -0.47
CA ILE A 69 1.44 4.29 -0.64
C ILE A 69 -0.06 4.21 -0.39
N GLU A 70 -0.69 3.25 -1.04
CA GLU A 70 -2.09 2.90 -0.85
C GLU A 70 -2.19 1.39 -0.66
N ARG A 71 -2.78 0.98 0.48
CA ARG A 71 -3.08 -0.42 0.76
C ARG A 71 -4.47 -0.77 0.24
N SER A 72 -4.56 -1.84 -0.55
CA SER A 72 -5.82 -2.33 -1.09
C SER A 72 -6.76 -2.84 0.00
N ALA A 73 -8.06 -2.70 -0.22
CA ALA A 73 -9.07 -3.32 0.62
C ALA A 73 -8.89 -4.86 0.62
N GLY A 74 -8.82 -5.45 1.81
CA GLY A 74 -8.60 -6.90 1.97
C GLY A 74 -7.13 -7.34 2.04
N ALA A 75 -6.17 -6.44 1.86
CA ALA A 75 -4.74 -6.77 1.97
C ALA A 75 -4.26 -7.00 3.42
N GLY A 76 -5.11 -6.75 4.42
CA GLY A 76 -4.79 -6.97 5.84
C GLY A 76 -3.51 -6.25 6.27
N ALA A 77 -2.57 -6.99 6.84
CA ALA A 77 -1.27 -6.49 7.28
C ALA A 77 -0.16 -6.72 6.24
N ALA A 78 -0.50 -6.76 4.93
CA ALA A 78 0.49 -6.96 3.88
C ALA A 78 1.65 -5.94 3.98
N PRO A 79 2.90 -6.41 3.82
CA PRO A 79 4.07 -5.53 3.77
C PRO A 79 4.11 -4.75 2.47
N LEU A 80 4.89 -3.68 2.44
CA LEU A 80 5.35 -3.11 1.17
C LEU A 80 6.57 -3.92 0.71
N ILE A 81 6.53 -4.42 -0.52
CA ILE A 81 7.66 -5.11 -1.15
C ILE A 81 8.15 -4.25 -2.30
N LEU A 82 9.43 -3.87 -2.24
CA LEU A 82 10.11 -3.08 -3.27
C LEU A 82 11.19 -3.93 -3.92
N ASP A 83 11.38 -3.75 -5.23
CA ASP A 83 12.52 -4.32 -5.94
C ASP A 83 13.77 -3.48 -5.69
N THR A 84 14.89 -4.14 -5.45
CA THR A 84 16.19 -3.48 -5.26
C THR A 84 17.30 -4.25 -5.98
N ARG A 85 18.39 -3.57 -6.31
CA ARG A 85 19.62 -4.19 -6.81
C ARG A 85 20.81 -3.38 -6.36
N ASP A 86 21.76 -4.05 -5.71
CA ASP A 86 23.02 -3.46 -5.27
C ASP A 86 22.85 -2.12 -4.53
N LEU A 87 21.78 -2.02 -3.73
CA LEU A 87 21.51 -0.88 -2.87
C LEU A 87 21.95 -1.19 -1.44
N ALA A 88 22.67 -0.27 -0.82
CA ALA A 88 22.86 -0.27 0.62
C ALA A 88 21.68 0.46 1.28
N ILE A 89 20.87 -0.25 2.05
CA ILE A 89 19.72 0.31 2.77
C ILE A 89 20.18 0.79 4.15
N GLU A 90 20.19 2.11 4.36
CA GLU A 90 20.65 2.75 5.60
C GLU A 90 19.54 2.81 6.66
N SER A 91 18.31 3.11 6.25
CA SER A 91 17.16 3.15 7.16
C SER A 91 15.84 3.08 6.41
N VAL A 92 14.80 2.57 7.09
CA VAL A 92 13.42 2.62 6.61
C VAL A 92 12.50 3.20 7.69
N GLU A 93 11.65 4.13 7.30
CA GLU A 93 10.70 4.81 8.16
C GLU A 93 9.30 4.78 7.52
N ALA A 94 8.24 4.80 8.32
CA ALA A 94 6.86 4.90 7.86
C ALA A 94 6.12 6.05 8.58
N SER A 95 5.12 6.60 7.90
CA SER A 95 4.26 7.69 8.44
C SER A 95 2.81 7.49 8.01
N SER A 96 1.88 7.86 8.89
CA SER A 96 0.44 7.88 8.63
C SER A 96 -0.05 9.26 8.14
N GLY A 97 0.86 10.12 7.69
CA GLY A 97 0.58 11.50 7.26
C GLY A 97 1.11 12.57 8.22
N GLY A 98 2.08 12.22 9.06
CA GLY A 98 2.74 13.13 10.00
C GLY A 98 4.21 12.72 10.20
N GLU A 99 4.61 12.57 11.46
CA GLU A 99 5.98 12.17 11.83
C GLU A 99 6.36 10.80 11.24
N PHE A 100 7.60 10.70 10.75
CA PHE A 100 8.20 9.44 10.33
C PHE A 100 8.74 8.69 11.55
N ARG A 101 8.46 7.38 11.59
CA ARG A 101 8.94 6.47 12.65
C ARG A 101 9.62 5.28 12.01
N ALA A 102 10.65 4.76 12.68
CA ALA A 102 11.36 3.57 12.21
C ALA A 102 10.40 2.41 11.90
N ALA A 103 10.58 1.80 10.73
CA ALA A 103 9.79 0.67 10.27
C ALA A 103 10.70 -0.56 10.12
N PRO A 104 10.32 -1.74 10.66
CA PRO A 104 11.09 -2.95 10.45
C PRO A 104 11.14 -3.32 8.96
N TYR A 105 12.33 -3.71 8.49
CA TYR A 105 12.52 -4.16 7.12
C TYR A 105 13.49 -5.33 7.03
N GLU A 106 13.39 -6.08 5.94
CA GLU A 106 14.28 -7.17 5.57
C GLU A 106 14.70 -7.00 4.11
N LEU A 107 16.01 -7.03 3.85
CA LEU A 107 16.55 -7.14 2.50
C LEU A 107 16.79 -8.64 2.22
N GLY A 108 16.03 -9.19 1.28
CA GLY A 108 16.10 -10.61 0.94
C GLY A 108 17.39 -11.00 0.21
N ALA A 109 17.51 -12.29 -0.10
CA ALA A 109 18.64 -12.81 -0.86
C ALA A 109 18.70 -12.18 -2.26
N ALA A 110 19.91 -11.83 -2.69
CA ALA A 110 20.15 -11.32 -4.03
C ALA A 110 20.04 -12.44 -5.07
N ASP A 111 19.19 -12.23 -6.05
CA ASP A 111 19.08 -13.02 -7.27
C ASP A 111 19.76 -12.30 -8.44
N LYS A 112 20.39 -13.07 -9.35
CA LYS A 112 21.14 -12.51 -10.48
C LYS A 112 20.27 -11.76 -11.49
N ILE A 113 18.99 -12.15 -11.61
CA ILE A 113 18.06 -11.61 -12.59
C ILE A 113 17.12 -10.61 -11.95
N LEU A 114 16.58 -10.92 -10.76
CA LEU A 114 15.56 -10.11 -10.09
C LEU A 114 16.17 -9.07 -9.12
N GLY A 115 17.42 -9.23 -8.70
CA GLY A 115 17.97 -8.47 -7.58
C GLY A 115 17.44 -8.99 -6.24
N ALA A 116 17.24 -8.12 -5.26
CA ALA A 116 16.80 -8.47 -3.92
C ALA A 116 15.47 -7.77 -3.57
N PRO A 117 14.50 -8.47 -2.95
CA PRO A 117 13.30 -7.84 -2.44
C PRO A 117 13.58 -7.11 -1.12
N LEU A 118 13.17 -5.85 -1.01
CA LEU A 118 13.11 -5.11 0.24
C LEU A 118 11.68 -5.20 0.79
N ARG A 119 11.51 -5.96 1.88
CA ARG A 119 10.22 -6.16 2.57
C ARG A 119 10.13 -5.21 3.75
N ILE A 120 9.10 -4.38 3.79
CA ILE A 120 8.90 -3.35 4.81
C ILE A 120 7.61 -3.65 5.56
N THR A 121 7.72 -3.84 6.87
CA THR A 121 6.56 -3.99 7.75
C THR A 121 5.92 -2.63 7.97
N LEU A 122 4.65 -2.53 7.61
CA LEU A 122 3.91 -1.28 7.64
C LEU A 122 2.92 -1.23 8.80
N PRO A 123 2.82 -0.09 9.51
CA PRO A 123 1.65 0.22 10.30
C PRO A 123 0.33 0.06 9.50
N GLN A 124 -0.78 -0.21 10.20
CA GLN A 124 -2.06 -0.45 9.54
C GLN A 124 -2.55 0.76 8.74
N ASP A 125 -2.25 1.96 9.23
CA ASP A 125 -2.66 3.26 8.70
C ASP A 125 -1.53 3.99 7.94
N ALA A 126 -0.42 3.31 7.65
CA ALA A 126 0.71 3.87 6.93
C ALA A 126 0.28 4.43 5.56
N ARG A 127 0.71 5.66 5.28
CA ARG A 127 0.46 6.39 4.03
C ARG A 127 1.73 6.71 3.27
N GLN A 128 2.85 6.80 3.99
CA GLN A 128 4.16 7.10 3.41
C GLN A 128 5.22 6.17 3.96
N VAL A 129 6.22 5.88 3.13
CA VAL A 129 7.44 5.17 3.50
C VAL A 129 8.63 5.99 3.03
N ARG A 130 9.63 6.17 3.89
CA ARG A 130 10.91 6.77 3.51
C ARG A 130 12.01 5.73 3.62
N VAL A 131 12.79 5.58 2.56
CA VAL A 131 13.96 4.70 2.52
C VAL A 131 15.20 5.55 2.27
N ARG A 132 16.19 5.47 3.15
CA ARG A 132 17.52 6.04 2.92
C ARG A 132 18.43 4.97 2.35
N TYR A 133 19.13 5.29 1.27
CA TYR A 133 19.97 4.33 0.57
C TYR A 133 21.14 5.00 -0.15
N SER A 134 22.11 4.17 -0.52
CA SER A 134 23.14 4.51 -1.50
C SER A 134 23.29 3.42 -2.56
N THR A 135 23.78 3.82 -3.73
CA THR A 135 24.23 2.90 -4.79
C THR A 135 25.73 2.61 -4.62
N SER A 136 26.20 1.54 -5.27
CA SER A 136 27.62 1.15 -5.36
C SER A 136 28.29 1.51 -6.68
#